data_AF-A0A7S1RM80-F1
#
_entry.id   AF-A0A7S1RM80-F1
#
_cell.length_a   1.000
_cell.length_b   1.000
_cell.length_c   1.000
_cell.angle_alpha   90.00
_cell.angle_beta   90.00
_cell.angle_gamma   90.00
#
_symmetry.space_group_name_H-M   'P 1'
#
loop_
_entity.id
_entity.type
_entity.pdbx_description
1 polymer ?
#
loop_
_entity_poly.entity_id
_entity_poly.type
_entity_poly.pdbx_seq_one_letter_code
_entity_poly.pdbx_strand_id
1 'polypeptide(L)'
;AFIEEPEEERARVERLRAEDPIALQDTVNTSQALVYAAKEGDIEELRRIVADAEEGELLQVFILQTVMHALRAVSLEMTQQVVTWGAPLRHEALVQAIHLVCEVTTRDNFSDAWRIVQLLTAGNANGGIDINMPRSVDGWTPLCVACADACLPLTFKLLELKADANVITRSNETPLALARRTREGDSEEQQEARGIISNMLRSYGAQENWRDALAVASGAKPRRAQAPEAS
;
A
#
# COMPACT_ATOMS: atom_id res chain seq x y z
N ALA A 1 20.57 1.42 -8.21
CA ALA A 1 21.20 0.83 -7.01
C ALA A 1 20.52 -0.48 -6.61
N PHE A 2 19.19 -0.58 -6.69
CA PHE A 2 18.42 -1.76 -6.30
C PHE A 2 17.95 -2.55 -7.53
N ILE A 3 18.89 -3.14 -8.27
CA ILE A 3 18.60 -3.79 -9.57
C ILE A 3 19.02 -5.25 -9.63
N GLU A 4 19.64 -5.80 -8.58
CA GLU A 4 20.03 -7.21 -8.53
C GLU A 4 18.78 -8.11 -8.44
N GLU A 5 18.74 -9.16 -9.28
CA GLU A 5 17.65 -10.13 -9.26
C GLU A 5 17.75 -11.06 -8.03
N PRO A 6 16.62 -11.51 -7.44
CA PRO A 6 16.65 -12.31 -6.21
C PRO A 6 17.47 -13.61 -6.32
N GLU A 7 17.55 -14.22 -7.51
CA GLU A 7 18.35 -15.42 -7.75
C GLU A 7 19.85 -15.14 -7.73
N GLU A 8 20.26 -14.00 -8.29
CA GLU A 8 21.65 -13.55 -8.33
C GLU A 8 22.13 -13.19 -6.93
N GLU A 9 21.31 -12.44 -6.17
CA GLU A 9 21.59 -12.12 -4.76
C GLU A 9 21.76 -13.40 -3.94
N ARG A 10 20.85 -14.37 -4.07
CA ARG A 10 20.95 -15.64 -3.33
C ARG A 10 22.25 -16.38 -3.64
N ALA A 11 22.60 -16.53 -4.92
CA ALA A 11 23.84 -17.20 -5.32
C ALA A 11 25.08 -16.45 -4.81
N ARG A 12 25.08 -15.12 -4.86
CA ARG A 12 26.17 -14.29 -4.33
C ARG A 12 26.30 -14.44 -2.81
N VAL A 13 25.21 -14.37 -2.07
CA VAL A 13 25.18 -14.53 -0.60
C VAL A 13 25.64 -15.94 -0.21
N GLU A 14 25.25 -16.98 -0.93
CA GLU A 14 25.72 -18.35 -0.70
C GLU A 14 27.22 -18.50 -0.93
N ARG A 15 27.75 -17.91 -2.02
CA ARG A 15 29.21 -17.89 -2.28
C ARG A 15 29.97 -17.14 -1.18
N LEU A 16 29.54 -15.92 -0.82
CA LEU A 16 30.18 -15.14 0.25
C LEU A 16 30.16 -15.91 1.57
N ARG A 17 29.05 -16.57 1.91
CA ARG A 17 28.96 -17.39 3.12
C ARG A 17 30.00 -18.52 3.15
N ALA A 18 30.33 -19.12 2.01
CA ALA A 18 31.28 -20.22 1.91
C ALA A 18 32.73 -19.75 1.80
N GLU A 19 32.98 -18.68 1.04
CA GLU A 19 34.31 -18.25 0.63
C GLU A 19 34.84 -17.06 1.43
N ASP A 20 33.97 -16.11 1.81
CA ASP A 20 34.35 -14.90 2.55
C ASP A 20 33.26 -14.43 3.53
N PRO A 21 33.15 -15.06 4.72
CA PRO A 21 32.16 -14.71 5.72
C PRO A 21 32.32 -13.28 6.28
N ILE A 22 33.51 -12.68 6.18
CA ILE A 22 33.78 -11.33 6.66
C ILE A 22 33.14 -10.33 5.71
N ALA A 23 33.36 -10.48 4.40
CA ALA A 23 32.69 -9.65 3.39
C ALA A 23 31.16 -9.76 3.45
N LEU A 24 30.63 -10.96 3.74
CA LEU A 24 29.19 -11.13 3.99
C LEU A 24 28.71 -10.32 5.20
N GLN A 25 29.47 -10.34 6.29
CA GLN A 25 29.12 -9.58 7.49
C GLN A 25 29.17 -8.07 7.23
N ASP A 26 30.14 -7.59 6.46
CA ASP A 26 30.23 -6.18 6.07
C ASP A 26 29.04 -5.77 5.20
N THR A 27 28.66 -6.59 4.21
CA THR A 27 27.44 -6.40 3.39
C THR A 27 26.18 -6.28 4.27
N VAL A 28 26.05 -7.13 5.29
CA VAL A 28 24.94 -7.06 6.25
C VAL A 28 24.99 -5.78 7.08
N ASN A 29 26.18 -5.36 7.53
CA ASN A 29 26.35 -4.14 8.31
C ASN A 29 25.99 -2.89 7.49
N THR A 30 26.46 -2.78 6.24
CA THR A 30 26.10 -1.68 5.33
C THR A 30 24.58 -1.66 5.09
N SER A 31 23.98 -2.82 4.83
CA SER A 31 22.54 -2.96 4.63
C SER A 31 21.72 -2.58 5.89
N GLN A 32 22.23 -2.89 7.08
CA GLN A 32 21.61 -2.48 8.36
C GLN A 32 21.71 -0.97 8.58
N ALA A 33 22.85 -0.35 8.26
CA ALA A 33 23.02 1.09 8.34
C ALA A 33 22.01 1.83 7.45
N LEU A 34 21.73 1.30 6.25
CA LEU A 34 20.69 1.83 5.36
C LEU A 34 19.31 1.86 6.05
N VAL A 35 18.91 0.76 6.69
CA VAL A 35 17.63 0.67 7.40
C VAL A 35 17.60 1.62 8.61
N TYR A 36 18.72 1.75 9.33
CA TYR A 36 18.83 2.67 10.45
C TYR A 36 18.65 4.13 10.01
N ALA A 37 19.34 4.55 8.95
CA ALA A 37 19.18 5.89 8.38
C ALA A 37 17.73 6.17 7.98
N ALA A 38 17.06 5.18 7.35
CA ALA A 38 15.64 5.28 7.00
C ALA A 38 14.72 5.43 8.22
N LYS A 39 15.00 4.67 9.29
CA LYS A 39 14.24 4.69 10.53
C LYS A 39 14.37 6.04 11.26
N GLU A 40 15.57 6.62 11.27
CA GLU A 40 15.83 7.93 11.89
C GLU A 40 15.40 9.10 11.00
N GLY A 41 15.00 8.84 9.75
CA GLY A 41 14.60 9.88 8.79
C GLY A 41 15.79 10.64 8.18
N ASP A 42 17.02 10.13 8.33
CA ASP A 42 18.23 10.76 7.82
C ASP A 42 18.44 10.40 6.34
N ILE A 43 17.83 11.21 5.47
CA ILE A 43 17.90 11.01 4.02
C ILE A 43 19.31 11.25 3.47
N GLU A 44 20.11 12.12 4.09
CA GLU A 44 21.46 12.42 3.63
C GLU A 44 22.41 11.26 3.93
N GLU A 45 22.30 10.65 5.11
CA GLU A 45 23.03 9.42 5.41
C GLU A 45 22.57 8.27 4.50
N LEU A 46 21.26 8.13 4.28
CA LEU A 46 20.71 7.14 3.37
C LEU A 46 21.26 7.30 1.94
N ARG A 47 21.39 8.54 1.43
CA ARG A 47 22.02 8.84 0.13
C ARG A 47 23.51 8.50 0.12
N ARG A 48 24.24 8.84 1.18
CA ARG A 48 25.68 8.56 1.31
C ARG A 48 25.96 7.05 1.26
N ILE A 49 25.23 6.27 2.06
CA ILE A 49 25.37 4.80 2.09
C ILE A 49 25.15 4.19 0.71
N VAL A 50 24.11 4.63 -0.03
CA VAL A 50 23.83 4.09 -1.37
C VAL A 50 24.85 4.56 -2.41
N ALA A 51 25.44 5.76 -2.25
CA ALA A 51 26.47 6.27 -3.15
C ALA A 51 27.81 5.54 -2.97
N ASP A 52 28.14 5.14 -1.74
CA ASP A 52 29.38 4.45 -1.40
C ASP A 52 29.29 2.93 -1.62
N ALA A 53 28.07 2.36 -1.65
CA ALA A 53 27.85 0.93 -1.82
C ALA A 53 28.18 0.45 -3.25
N GLU A 54 28.78 -0.73 -3.36
CA GLU A 54 29.00 -1.40 -4.63
C GLU A 54 27.68 -1.92 -5.23
N GLU A 55 27.69 -2.18 -6.54
CA GLU A 55 26.51 -2.73 -7.22
C GLU A 55 26.15 -4.11 -6.65
N GLY A 56 24.91 -4.25 -6.18
CA GLY A 56 24.43 -5.45 -5.51
C GLY A 56 24.87 -5.58 -4.05
N GLU A 57 25.68 -4.68 -3.48
CA GLU A 57 26.09 -4.81 -2.07
C GLU A 57 24.89 -4.80 -1.11
N LEU A 58 23.88 -3.98 -1.40
CA LEU A 58 22.72 -3.81 -0.54
C LEU A 58 21.71 -4.93 -0.72
N LEU A 59 21.49 -5.69 0.34
CA LEU A 59 20.62 -6.86 0.34
C LEU A 59 19.12 -6.48 0.27
N GLN A 60 18.36 -7.19 -0.55
CA GLN A 60 16.96 -6.93 -0.87
C GLN A 60 16.07 -6.89 0.37
N VAL A 61 16.28 -7.78 1.34
CA VAL A 61 15.48 -7.79 2.58
C VAL A 61 15.59 -6.47 3.34
N PHE A 62 16.75 -5.81 3.33
CA PHE A 62 16.97 -4.53 3.98
C PHE A 62 16.43 -3.38 3.13
N ILE A 63 16.54 -3.46 1.80
CA ILE A 63 15.89 -2.50 0.89
C ILE A 63 14.37 -2.48 1.12
N LEU A 64 13.73 -3.65 1.24
CA LEU A 64 12.30 -3.77 1.55
C LEU A 64 11.96 -3.13 2.90
N GLN A 65 12.79 -3.34 3.93
CA GLN A 65 12.62 -2.70 5.24
C GLN A 65 12.74 -1.18 5.15
N THR A 66 13.74 -0.67 4.43
CA THR A 66 13.95 0.76 4.15
C THR A 66 12.72 1.39 3.50
N VAL A 67 12.14 0.74 2.48
CA VAL A 67 10.87 1.19 1.88
C VAL A 67 9.77 1.26 2.94
N MET A 68 9.59 0.22 3.74
CA MET A 68 8.55 0.21 4.77
C MET A 68 8.75 1.29 5.84
N HIS A 69 9.99 1.64 6.19
CA HIS A 69 10.27 2.77 7.10
C HIS A 69 9.90 4.11 6.47
N ALA A 70 10.27 4.36 5.21
CA ALA A 70 9.90 5.56 4.48
C ALA A 70 8.38 5.75 4.41
N LEU A 71 7.64 4.67 4.15
CA LEU A 71 6.17 4.69 4.07
C LEU A 71 5.49 4.92 5.42
N ARG A 72 5.98 4.29 6.51
CA ARG A 72 5.45 4.53 7.87
C ARG A 72 5.63 5.97 8.33
N ALA A 73 6.76 6.58 7.95
CA ALA A 73 7.05 7.97 8.25
C ALA A 73 6.30 8.95 7.32
N VAL A 74 5.61 8.45 6.29
CA VAL A 74 5.00 9.26 5.21
C VAL A 74 6.03 10.23 4.60
N SER A 75 7.30 9.80 4.52
CA SER A 75 8.38 10.63 3.97
C SER A 75 8.33 10.55 2.45
N LEU A 76 7.72 11.56 1.82
CA LEU A 76 7.62 11.62 0.37
C LEU A 76 9.00 11.66 -0.29
N GLU A 77 9.93 12.45 0.24
CA GLU A 77 11.28 12.59 -0.32
C GLU A 77 12.05 11.26 -0.27
N MET A 78 12.05 10.58 0.87
CA MET A 78 12.71 9.30 1.01
C MET A 78 12.05 8.22 0.14
N THR A 79 10.72 8.23 0.05
CA THR A 79 9.98 7.30 -0.81
C THR A 79 10.32 7.52 -2.28
N GLN A 80 10.37 8.77 -2.74
CA GLN A 80 10.81 9.12 -4.09
C GLN A 80 12.23 8.62 -4.36
N GLN A 81 13.13 8.79 -3.40
CA GLN A 81 14.52 8.38 -3.52
C GLN A 81 14.64 6.85 -3.69
N VAL A 82 14.02 6.06 -2.81
CA VAL A 82 14.10 4.59 -2.88
C VAL A 82 13.42 4.03 -4.14
N VAL A 83 12.31 4.63 -4.59
CA VAL A 83 11.65 4.24 -5.83
C VAL A 83 12.54 4.54 -7.03
N THR A 84 13.21 5.70 -7.04
CA THR A 84 14.17 6.11 -8.10
C THR A 84 15.37 5.17 -8.16
N TRP A 85 15.83 4.66 -7.03
CA TRP A 85 16.94 3.70 -6.99
C TRP A 85 16.60 2.29 -7.47
N GLY A 86 15.32 2.00 -7.73
CA GLY A 86 14.86 0.73 -8.29
C GLY A 86 14.16 -0.18 -7.28
N ALA A 87 13.63 0.35 -6.16
CA ALA A 87 12.97 -0.47 -5.14
C ALA A 87 12.02 -1.54 -5.76
N PRO A 88 12.05 -2.79 -5.28
CA PRO A 88 11.34 -3.91 -5.89
C PRO A 88 9.84 -3.88 -5.53
N LEU A 89 9.10 -2.92 -6.08
CA LEU A 89 7.70 -2.63 -5.71
C LEU A 89 6.73 -3.81 -5.89
N ARG A 90 7.05 -4.76 -6.77
CA ARG A 90 6.24 -5.97 -7.00
C ARG A 90 6.55 -7.13 -6.05
N HIS A 91 7.50 -6.95 -5.14
CA HIS A 91 7.83 -7.97 -4.16
C HIS A 91 6.66 -8.22 -3.20
N GLU A 92 6.44 -9.48 -2.82
CA GLU A 92 5.29 -9.90 -1.99
C GLU A 92 5.21 -9.14 -0.65
N ALA A 93 6.36 -8.78 -0.07
CA ALA A 93 6.45 -7.99 1.15
C ALA A 93 5.86 -6.56 1.03
N LEU A 94 5.76 -6.01 -0.19
CA LEU A 94 5.24 -4.68 -0.46
C LEU A 94 3.78 -4.66 -0.92
N VAL A 95 3.11 -5.80 -0.99
CA VAL A 95 1.67 -5.87 -1.34
C VAL A 95 0.81 -4.97 -0.44
N GLN A 96 1.20 -4.83 0.83
CA GLN A 96 0.50 -4.00 1.81
C GLN A 96 0.98 -2.54 1.86
N ALA A 97 1.91 -2.11 0.99
CA ALA A 97 2.52 -0.79 1.04
C ALA A 97 1.49 0.35 0.92
N ILE A 98 0.59 0.28 -0.08
CA ILE A 98 -0.45 1.30 -0.27
C ILE A 98 -1.43 1.31 0.92
N HIS A 99 -1.81 0.13 1.43
CA HIS A 99 -2.69 0.00 2.60
C HIS A 99 -2.09 0.70 3.82
N LEU A 100 -0.81 0.46 4.07
CA LEU A 100 -0.07 1.09 5.16
C LEU A 100 -0.11 2.62 5.04
N VAL A 101 0.20 3.17 3.87
CA VAL A 101 0.18 4.62 3.64
C VAL A 101 -1.21 5.18 3.91
N CYS A 102 -2.27 4.52 3.43
CA CYS A 102 -3.65 4.91 3.70
C CYS A 102 -3.99 4.89 5.20
N GLU A 103 -3.50 3.89 5.95
CA GLU A 103 -3.76 3.71 7.38
C GLU A 103 -3.06 4.77 8.25
N VAL A 104 -1.86 5.21 7.87
CA VAL A 104 -1.12 6.26 8.59
C VAL A 104 -1.42 7.68 8.08
N THR A 105 -2.37 7.83 7.15
CA THR A 105 -2.75 9.13 6.59
C THR A 105 -3.55 9.93 7.62
N THR A 106 -3.12 11.16 7.86
CA THR A 106 -3.79 12.16 8.68
C THR A 106 -4.13 13.40 7.85
N ARG A 107 -4.86 14.36 8.43
CA ARG A 107 -5.14 15.65 7.76
C ARG A 107 -3.85 16.41 7.43
N ASP A 108 -2.83 16.32 8.29
CA ASP A 108 -1.59 17.08 8.17
C ASP A 108 -0.65 16.52 7.09
N ASN A 109 -0.61 15.19 6.93
CA ASN A 109 0.27 14.53 5.96
C ASN A 109 -0.44 14.09 4.66
N PHE A 110 -1.71 14.43 4.48
CA PHE A 110 -2.54 13.93 3.36
C PHE A 110 -1.93 14.19 1.98
N SER A 111 -1.34 15.37 1.77
CA SER A 111 -0.72 15.73 0.49
C SER A 111 0.42 14.76 0.13
N ASP A 112 1.30 14.47 1.10
CA ASP A 112 2.45 13.60 0.92
C ASP A 112 2.01 12.14 0.79
N ALA A 113 1.09 11.70 1.66
CA ALA A 113 0.50 10.36 1.59
C ALA A 113 -0.14 10.10 0.22
N TRP A 114 -0.91 11.06 -0.30
CA TRP A 114 -1.53 10.93 -1.62
C TRP A 114 -0.49 10.86 -2.74
N ARG A 115 0.54 11.71 -2.68
CA ARG A 115 1.64 11.69 -3.65
C ARG A 115 2.41 10.37 -3.61
N ILE A 116 2.59 9.77 -2.43
CA ILE A 116 3.16 8.45 -2.24
C ILE A 116 2.28 7.38 -2.89
N VAL A 117 0.96 7.38 -2.66
CA VAL A 117 0.04 6.41 -3.30
C VAL A 117 0.13 6.49 -4.83
N GLN A 118 0.16 7.72 -5.39
CA GLN A 118 0.35 7.92 -6.82
C GLN A 118 1.69 7.39 -7.31
N LEU A 119 2.77 7.65 -6.58
CA LEU A 119 4.11 7.18 -6.91
C LEU A 119 4.21 5.65 -6.90
N LEU A 120 3.69 4.99 -5.85
CA LEU A 120 3.70 3.54 -5.74
C LEU A 120 2.86 2.86 -6.83
N THR A 121 1.74 3.48 -7.20
CA THR A 121 0.87 2.95 -8.27
C THR A 121 1.50 3.14 -9.65
N ALA A 122 2.11 4.31 -9.91
CA ALA A 122 2.84 4.58 -11.14
C ALA A 122 4.07 3.68 -11.27
N GLY A 123 4.76 3.42 -10.16
CA GLY A 123 5.88 2.51 -10.06
C GLY A 123 7.21 3.08 -10.55
N ASN A 124 8.15 2.18 -10.82
CA ASN A 124 9.43 2.45 -11.48
C ASN A 124 9.62 1.51 -12.69
N ALA A 125 10.86 1.32 -13.16
CA ALA A 125 11.15 0.44 -14.29
C ALA A 125 10.67 -1.01 -14.10
N ASN A 126 10.55 -1.46 -12.85
CA ASN A 126 10.11 -2.82 -12.48
C ASN A 126 8.58 -2.92 -12.29
N GLY A 127 7.87 -1.80 -12.52
CA GLY A 127 6.42 -1.69 -12.40
C GLY A 127 5.95 -1.06 -11.08
N GLY A 128 4.64 -0.85 -10.99
CA GLY A 128 3.96 -0.31 -9.81
C GLY A 128 3.11 -1.34 -9.07
N ILE A 129 2.49 -0.88 -7.99
CA ILE A 129 1.58 -1.65 -7.13
C ILE A 129 0.15 -1.43 -7.61
N ASP A 130 -0.59 -2.52 -7.84
CA ASP A 130 -2.01 -2.44 -8.19
C ASP A 130 -2.83 -1.90 -7.01
N ILE A 131 -3.57 -0.81 -7.25
CA ILE A 131 -4.45 -0.17 -6.27
C ILE A 131 -5.56 -1.09 -5.76
N ASN A 132 -5.89 -2.15 -6.50
CA ASN A 132 -6.94 -3.11 -6.14
C ASN A 132 -6.39 -4.37 -5.49
N MET A 133 -5.08 -4.45 -5.24
CA MET A 133 -4.48 -5.64 -4.67
C MET A 133 -4.95 -5.84 -3.23
N PRO A 134 -5.54 -7.00 -2.88
CA PRO A 134 -6.03 -7.24 -1.52
C PRO A 134 -4.88 -7.60 -0.57
N ARG A 135 -4.88 -7.03 0.65
CA ARG A 135 -3.88 -7.38 1.67
C ARG A 135 -4.08 -8.80 2.22
N SER A 136 -2.96 -9.44 2.57
CA SER A 136 -2.88 -10.87 2.90
C SER A 136 -3.63 -11.30 4.16
N VAL A 137 -3.93 -10.38 5.08
CA VAL A 137 -4.56 -10.69 6.38
C VAL A 137 -6.09 -10.76 6.33
N ASP A 138 -6.76 -9.81 5.69
CA ASP A 138 -8.24 -9.70 5.69
C ASP A 138 -8.86 -9.46 4.31
N GLY A 139 -8.05 -9.29 3.27
CA GLY A 139 -8.48 -9.13 1.90
C GLY A 139 -8.97 -7.71 1.62
N TRP A 140 -8.67 -6.76 2.50
CA TRP A 140 -8.99 -5.37 2.28
C TRP A 140 -8.13 -4.81 1.17
N THR A 141 -8.68 -3.89 0.40
CA THR A 141 -7.93 -3.02 -0.51
C THR A 141 -7.69 -1.65 0.15
N PRO A 142 -6.86 -0.77 -0.42
CA PRO A 142 -6.71 0.61 0.05
C PRO A 142 -8.06 1.35 0.14
N LEU A 143 -8.99 1.09 -0.78
CA LEU A 143 -10.34 1.66 -0.74
C LEU A 143 -11.13 1.17 0.49
N CYS A 144 -10.98 -0.11 0.86
CA CYS A 144 -11.59 -0.63 2.09
C CYS A 144 -11.08 0.11 3.33
N VAL A 145 -9.77 0.38 3.43
CA VAL A 145 -9.18 1.15 4.54
C VAL A 145 -9.81 2.54 4.63
N ALA A 146 -9.81 3.30 3.52
CA ALA A 146 -10.37 4.64 3.48
C ALA A 146 -11.86 4.69 3.83
N CYS A 147 -12.65 3.70 3.39
CA CYS A 147 -14.07 3.59 3.71
C CYS A 147 -14.30 3.26 5.18
N ALA A 148 -13.54 2.31 5.73
CA ALA A 148 -13.68 1.88 7.11
C ALA A 148 -13.40 3.04 8.09
N ASP A 149 -12.38 3.85 7.79
CA ASP A 149 -11.95 5.00 8.59
C ASP A 149 -12.75 6.28 8.33
N ALA A 150 -13.75 6.22 7.43
CA ALA A 150 -14.56 7.36 7.00
C ALA A 150 -13.73 8.52 6.44
N CYS A 151 -12.59 8.23 5.80
CA CYS A 151 -11.72 9.24 5.20
C CYS A 151 -12.25 9.64 3.81
N LEU A 152 -13.13 10.65 3.79
CA LEU A 152 -13.76 11.14 2.56
C LEU A 152 -12.75 11.59 1.48
N PRO A 153 -11.70 12.40 1.78
CA PRO A 153 -10.75 12.84 0.76
C PRO A 153 -9.97 11.67 0.14
N LEU A 154 -9.55 10.70 0.95
CA LEU A 154 -8.82 9.54 0.49
C LEU A 154 -9.71 8.62 -0.35
N THR A 155 -10.95 8.39 0.09
CA THR A 155 -11.94 7.59 -0.66
C THR A 155 -12.20 8.19 -2.04
N PHE A 156 -12.43 9.50 -2.11
CA PHE A 156 -12.61 10.19 -3.38
C PHE A 156 -11.41 10.01 -4.31
N LYS A 157 -10.20 10.24 -3.79
CA LYS A 157 -8.97 10.14 -4.57
C LYS A 157 -8.68 8.72 -5.07
N LEU A 158 -8.93 7.70 -4.26
CA LEU A 158 -8.80 6.31 -4.67
C LEU A 158 -9.80 5.93 -5.79
N LEU A 159 -11.04 6.42 -5.72
CA LEU A 159 -12.04 6.22 -6.78
C LEU A 159 -11.65 6.94 -8.10
N GLU A 160 -11.08 8.15 -8.01
CA GLU A 160 -10.50 8.84 -9.19
C GLU A 160 -9.40 7.98 -9.83
N LEU A 161 -8.63 7.28 -9.01
CA LEU A 161 -7.58 6.35 -9.43
C LEU A 161 -8.08 4.96 -9.85
N LYS A 162 -9.40 4.82 -10.08
CA LYS A 162 -10.06 3.58 -10.53
C LYS A 162 -9.95 2.41 -9.54
N ALA A 163 -9.91 2.70 -8.24
CA ALA A 163 -10.13 1.66 -7.24
C ALA A 163 -11.52 1.03 -7.42
N ASP A 164 -11.58 -0.29 -7.35
CA ASP A 164 -12.79 -1.08 -7.51
C ASP A 164 -13.67 -0.98 -6.25
N ALA A 165 -14.84 -0.39 -6.42
CA ALA A 165 -15.81 -0.19 -5.34
C ALA A 165 -16.59 -1.46 -4.97
N ASN A 166 -16.38 -2.58 -5.67
CA ASN A 166 -17.07 -3.86 -5.49
C ASN A 166 -16.15 -5.00 -5.03
N VAL A 167 -14.96 -4.68 -4.52
CA VAL A 167 -14.10 -5.70 -3.90
C VAL A 167 -14.80 -6.39 -2.73
N ILE A 168 -14.52 -7.68 -2.54
CA ILE A 168 -15.11 -8.48 -1.48
C ILE A 168 -13.97 -8.92 -0.54
N THR A 169 -14.03 -8.46 0.70
CA THR A 169 -13.04 -8.83 1.73
C THR A 169 -13.25 -10.28 2.19
N ARG A 170 -12.30 -10.84 2.96
CA ARG A 170 -12.44 -12.18 3.55
C ARG A 170 -13.63 -12.29 4.52
N SER A 171 -14.08 -11.17 5.06
CA SER A 171 -15.28 -11.08 5.91
C SER A 171 -16.58 -10.94 5.10
N ASN A 172 -16.53 -11.09 3.77
CA ASN A 172 -17.66 -10.86 2.86
C ASN A 172 -18.24 -9.44 2.95
N GLU A 173 -17.39 -8.44 3.19
CA GLU A 173 -17.77 -7.04 3.22
C GLU A 173 -17.35 -6.34 1.92
N THR A 174 -18.17 -5.39 1.46
CA THR A 174 -17.82 -4.48 0.35
C THR A 174 -17.33 -3.14 0.91
N PRO A 175 -16.62 -2.30 0.13
CA PRO A 175 -16.29 -0.93 0.53
C PRO A 175 -17.51 -0.13 1.01
N LEU A 176 -18.66 -0.29 0.35
CA LEU A 176 -19.91 0.36 0.75
C LEU A 176 -20.44 -0.16 2.09
N ALA A 177 -20.34 -1.46 2.35
CA ALA A 177 -20.69 -2.03 3.65
C ALA A 177 -19.77 -1.47 4.76
N LEU A 178 -18.46 -1.40 4.51
CA LEU A 178 -17.48 -0.85 5.45
C LEU A 178 -17.72 0.63 5.75
N ALA A 179 -18.03 1.45 4.73
CA ALA A 179 -18.32 2.87 4.90
C ALA A 179 -19.50 3.12 5.86
N ARG A 180 -20.50 2.23 5.85
CA ARG A 180 -21.70 2.34 6.70
C ARG A 180 -21.51 1.84 8.13
N ARG A 181 -20.38 1.24 8.47
CA ARG A 181 -20.11 0.76 9.84
C ARG A 181 -19.89 1.95 10.75
N THR A 182 -20.88 2.26 11.59
CA THR A 182 -20.67 3.19 12.70
C THR A 182 -19.76 2.55 13.75
N ARG A 183 -18.72 3.26 14.20
CA ARG A 183 -17.86 2.80 15.30
C ARG A 183 -18.15 3.60 16.55
N GLU A 184 -18.14 2.93 17.70
CA GLU A 184 -18.15 3.60 19.00
C GLU A 184 -16.86 4.43 19.10
N GLY A 185 -16.98 5.76 18.95
CA GLY A 185 -15.85 6.68 18.90
C GLY A 185 -15.70 7.48 17.59
N ASP A 186 -16.57 7.28 16.59
CA ASP A 186 -16.58 8.13 15.39
C ASP A 186 -16.85 9.59 15.78
N SER A 187 -16.02 10.52 15.30
CA SER A 187 -16.28 11.96 15.41
C SER A 187 -17.53 12.37 14.62
N GLU A 188 -18.08 13.56 14.91
CA GLU A 188 -19.19 14.11 14.12
C GLU A 188 -18.83 14.22 12.63
N GLU A 189 -17.60 14.68 12.32
CA GLU A 189 -17.07 14.72 10.95
C GLU A 189 -17.09 13.33 10.28
N GLN A 190 -16.71 12.28 11.00
CA GLN A 190 -16.73 10.91 10.47
C GLN A 190 -18.15 10.42 10.23
N GLN A 191 -19.08 10.67 11.15
CA GLN A 191 -20.48 10.27 11.01
C GLN A 191 -21.12 10.91 9.77
N GLU A 192 -20.87 12.20 9.53
CA GLU A 192 -21.30 12.90 8.31
C GLU A 192 -20.61 12.34 7.06
N ALA A 193 -19.29 12.14 7.13
CA ALA A 193 -18.50 11.62 6.02
C ALA A 193 -18.99 10.25 5.55
N ARG A 194 -19.41 9.35 6.44
CA ARG A 194 -19.94 8.01 6.09
C ARG A 194 -21.13 8.08 5.14
N GLY A 195 -22.04 9.04 5.36
CA GLY A 195 -23.18 9.26 4.46
C GLY A 195 -22.76 9.73 3.07
N ILE A 196 -21.82 10.68 3.02
CA ILE A 196 -21.27 11.21 1.77
C ILE A 196 -20.52 10.13 1.00
N ILE A 197 -19.65 9.38 1.69
CA ILE A 197 -18.89 8.26 1.12
C ILE A 197 -19.84 7.20 0.57
N SER A 198 -20.89 6.84 1.32
CA SER A 198 -21.87 5.84 0.86
C SER A 198 -22.54 6.26 -0.45
N ASN A 199 -22.97 7.53 -0.55
CA ASN A 199 -23.58 8.06 -1.77
C ASN A 199 -22.58 8.14 -2.93
N MET A 200 -21.34 8.52 -2.64
CA MET A 200 -20.25 8.53 -3.62
C MET A 200 -19.98 7.13 -4.16
N LEU A 201 -19.81 6.12 -3.30
CA LEU A 201 -19.59 4.74 -3.75
C LEU A 201 -20.74 4.23 -4.63
N ARG A 202 -21.99 4.55 -4.28
CA ARG A 202 -23.15 4.19 -5.13
C ARG A 202 -23.09 4.84 -6.51
N SER A 203 -22.63 6.08 -6.63
CA SER A 203 -22.47 6.73 -7.94
C SER A 203 -21.39 6.06 -8.80
N TYR A 204 -20.42 5.39 -8.16
CA TYR A 204 -19.43 4.52 -8.80
C TYR A 204 -19.90 3.07 -8.99
N GLY A 205 -21.18 2.76 -8.73
CA GLY A 205 -21.76 1.43 -8.94
C GLY A 205 -21.45 0.41 -7.83
N ALA A 206 -21.03 0.88 -6.65
CA ALA A 206 -20.80 0.00 -5.50
C ALA A 206 -22.07 -0.71 -5.05
N GLN A 207 -21.94 -1.99 -4.73
CA GLN A 207 -23.03 -2.83 -4.23
C GLN A 207 -22.99 -2.91 -2.69
N GLU A 208 -24.18 -2.95 -2.08
CA GLU A 208 -24.30 -3.04 -0.62
C GLU A 208 -23.86 -4.40 -0.07
N ASN A 209 -24.07 -5.46 -0.85
CA ASN A 209 -23.89 -6.84 -0.41
C ASN A 209 -22.87 -7.52 -1.31
N TRP A 210 -22.04 -8.38 -0.74
CA TRP A 210 -21.03 -9.14 -1.49
C TRP A 210 -21.62 -10.02 -2.59
N ARG A 211 -22.87 -10.51 -2.43
CA ARG A 211 -23.55 -11.32 -3.46
C ARG A 211 -23.83 -10.52 -4.73
N ASP A 212 -24.27 -9.28 -4.57
CA ASP A 212 -24.53 -8.39 -5.70
C ASP A 212 -23.22 -7.89 -6.32
N ALA A 213 -22.20 -7.62 -5.50
CA ALA A 213 -20.85 -7.33 -5.98
C ALA A 213 -20.28 -8.48 -6.83
N LEU A 214 -20.46 -9.72 -6.37
CA LEU A 214 -20.07 -10.93 -7.11
C LEU A 214 -20.87 -11.11 -8.40
N ALA A 215 -22.16 -10.79 -8.39
CA ALA A 215 -22.99 -10.80 -9.60
C ALA A 215 -22.46 -9.78 -10.63
N VAL A 216 -22.12 -8.57 -10.19
CA VAL A 216 -21.51 -7.54 -11.05
C VAL A 216 -20.18 -8.02 -11.63
N ALA A 217 -19.29 -8.60 -10.81
CA ALA A 217 -18.00 -9.12 -11.24
C ALA A 217 -18.13 -10.28 -12.26
N SER A 218 -19.18 -11.10 -12.13
CA SER A 218 -19.49 -12.20 -13.05
C SER A 218 -20.30 -11.80 -14.29
N GLY A 219 -20.63 -10.51 -14.44
CA GLY A 219 -21.46 -9.99 -15.54
C GLY A 219 -22.96 -10.32 -15.40
N ALA A 220 -23.40 -10.85 -14.26
CA ALA A 220 -24.80 -11.10 -13.94
C ALA A 220 -25.49 -9.83 -13.45
N LYS A 221 -26.75 -9.59 -13.86
CA LYS A 221 -27.50 -8.42 -13.39
C LYS A 221 -27.73 -8.52 -11.86
N PRO A 222 -27.42 -7.46 -11.08
CA PRO A 222 -27.71 -7.45 -9.64
C PRO A 222 -29.21 -7.57 -9.41
N ARG A 223 -29.61 -8.35 -8.39
CA ARG A 223 -31.02 -8.50 -8.03
C ARG A 223 -31.46 -7.19 -7.37
N ARG A 224 -32.21 -6.35 -8.08
CA ARG A 224 -32.85 -5.17 -7.46
C ARG A 224 -33.59 -5.62 -6.20
N ALA A 225 -33.28 -4.97 -5.08
CA ALA A 225 -34.03 -5.12 -3.84
C ALA A 225 -35.52 -4.96 -4.14
N GLN A 226 -36.29 -6.04 -3.96
CA GLN A 226 -37.74 -5.97 -4.01
C GLN A 226 -38.16 -5.09 -2.84
N ALA A 227 -38.69 -3.91 -3.14
CA ALA A 227 -39.42 -3.13 -2.15
C ALA A 227 -40.56 -4.04 -1.63
N PRO A 228 -40.84 -4.04 -0.30
CA PRO A 228 -41.98 -4.78 0.20
C PRO A 228 -43.24 -4.15 -0.43
N GLU A 229 -43.96 -4.93 -1.23
CA GLU A 229 -45.29 -4.57 -1.68
C GLU A 229 -46.15 -4.33 -0.44
N ALA A 230 -46.52 -3.08 -0.20
CA ALA A 230 -47.50 -2.73 0.80
C ALA A 230 -48.84 -3.38 0.40
N SER A 231 -49.36 -4.23 1.27
CA SER A 231 -50.75 -4.71 1.27
C SER A 231 -51.35 -4.42 2.63
#